data_AF-K0JWX3-F1
#
_entry.id   AF-K0JWX3-F1
#
_cell.length_a   1.000
_cell.length_b   1.000
_cell.length_c   1.000
_cell.angle_alpha   90.00
_cell.angle_beta   90.00
_cell.angle_gamma   90.00
#
_symmetry.space_group_name_H-M   'P 1'
#
loop_
_entity.id
_entity.type
_entity.pdbx_description
1 polymer ?
#
loop_
_entity_poly.entity_id
_entity_poly.type
_entity_poly.pdbx_seq_one_letter_code
_entity_poly.pdbx_strand_id
1 'polypeptide(L)'
;MLDRIRREAGLSCGQIAVKTGIPRSQAYALVDVKRAALPSKPDQVVAFLQACNLSPMHTDIVMDRLRELRQPQVSTEPTASGLTDDYFPNDTSVTPQASTLDDPAAPTGLKDQDIVMSMGRLTPMRKPNNTALVHLVHYVLASDERTRRANKLLISLGFTLFSTLAALGGVLVLVPDAIRAWVVGGVGGSIALSVLIMIRTILRSNR
;
A
#
# COMPACT_ATOMS: atom_id res chain seq x y z
N MET A 1 9.38 4.50 -0.11
CA MET A 1 7.95 4.22 -0.37
C MET A 1 7.05 5.14 0.45
N LEU A 2 7.11 5.09 1.77
CA LEU A 2 6.28 5.92 2.66
C LEU A 2 6.44 7.44 2.44
N ASP A 3 7.65 7.93 2.07
CA ASP A 3 7.84 9.36 1.72
C ASP A 3 7.01 9.80 0.52
N ARG A 4 6.83 8.93 -0.49
CA ARG A 4 6.06 9.28 -1.69
C ARG A 4 4.57 9.39 -1.38
N ILE A 5 4.02 8.40 -0.66
CA ILE A 5 2.63 8.39 -0.19
C ILE A 5 2.35 9.66 0.63
N ARG A 6 3.27 10.03 1.53
CA ARG A 6 3.17 11.26 2.33
C ARG A 6 3.11 12.52 1.46
N ARG A 7 3.99 12.63 0.47
CA ARG A 7 4.05 13.80 -0.44
C ARG A 7 2.76 13.93 -1.25
N GLU A 8 2.21 12.82 -1.73
CA GLU A 8 0.94 12.80 -2.48
C GLU A 8 -0.26 13.15 -1.59
N ALA A 9 -0.24 12.74 -0.33
CA ALA A 9 -1.24 13.16 0.66
C ALA A 9 -1.11 14.65 1.06
N GLY A 10 0.00 15.32 0.71
CA GLY A 10 0.24 16.72 1.06
C GLY A 10 0.44 16.96 2.57
N LEU A 11 0.82 15.92 3.32
CA LEU A 11 0.93 15.98 4.78
C LEU A 11 2.40 16.06 5.23
N SER A 12 2.65 16.92 6.22
CA SER A 12 3.94 16.93 6.94
C SER A 12 4.00 15.81 7.98
N CYS A 13 5.21 15.33 8.31
CA CYS A 13 5.38 14.35 9.38
C CYS A 13 4.84 14.84 10.73
N GLY A 14 4.86 16.15 10.98
CA GLY A 14 4.26 16.76 12.17
C GLY A 14 2.74 16.63 12.19
N GLN A 15 2.07 16.87 11.07
CA GLN A 15 0.61 16.67 10.98
C GLN A 15 0.22 15.20 11.13
N ILE A 16 1.00 14.28 10.56
CA ILE A 16 0.76 12.83 10.73
C ILE A 16 0.90 12.43 12.20
N ALA A 17 1.92 12.94 12.90
CA ALA A 17 2.12 12.69 14.32
C ALA A 17 0.91 13.16 15.15
N VAL A 18 0.39 14.36 14.88
CA VAL A 18 -0.79 14.89 15.58
C VAL A 18 -2.04 14.05 15.27
N LYS A 19 -2.25 13.63 14.02
CA LYS A 19 -3.41 12.83 13.62
C LYS A 19 -3.41 11.41 14.21
N THR A 20 -2.25 10.79 14.32
CA THR A 20 -2.11 9.36 14.67
C THR A 20 -1.73 9.14 16.13
N GLY A 21 -1.26 10.17 16.83
CA GLY A 21 -0.63 10.02 18.14
C GLY A 21 0.78 9.41 18.08
N ILE A 22 1.32 9.13 16.89
CA ILE A 22 2.70 8.64 16.75
C ILE A 22 3.67 9.77 17.12
N PRO A 23 4.72 9.51 17.94
CA PRO A 23 5.74 10.51 18.22
C PRO A 23 6.37 11.07 16.95
N ARG A 24 6.54 12.40 16.90
CA ARG A 24 7.06 13.10 15.71
C ARG A 24 8.40 12.56 15.22
N SER A 25 9.29 12.15 16.13
CA SER A 25 10.57 11.52 15.80
C SER A 25 10.41 10.19 15.07
N GLN A 26 9.42 9.38 15.46
CA GLN A 26 9.09 8.12 14.78
C GLN A 26 8.49 8.36 13.39
N ALA A 27 7.61 9.38 13.26
CA ALA A 27 7.08 9.76 11.95
C ALA A 27 8.19 10.18 10.96
N TYR A 28 9.25 10.86 11.43
CA TYR A 28 10.43 11.13 10.59
C TYR A 28 11.23 9.86 10.28
N ALA A 29 11.42 8.97 11.27
CA ALA A 29 12.15 7.72 11.08
C ALA A 29 11.48 6.78 10.05
N LEU A 30 10.15 6.76 9.99
CA LEU A 30 9.39 5.98 9.00
C LEU A 30 9.59 6.45 7.55
N VAL A 31 9.90 7.72 7.38
CA VAL A 31 9.99 8.39 6.08
C VAL A 31 11.45 8.47 5.59
N ASP A 32 12.41 8.29 6.49
CA ASP A 32 13.84 8.43 6.23
C ASP A 32 14.36 7.31 5.31
N VAL A 33 14.61 7.65 4.05
CA VAL A 33 15.13 6.75 3.02
C VAL A 33 16.56 6.28 3.32
N LYS A 34 17.31 7.01 4.16
CA LYS A 34 18.68 6.64 4.53
C LYS A 34 18.70 5.46 5.50
N ARG A 35 17.61 5.23 6.23
CA ARG A 35 17.46 4.08 7.13
C ARG A 35 16.98 2.90 6.31
N ALA A 36 17.90 1.99 5.99
CA ALA A 36 17.56 0.73 5.32
C ALA A 36 16.77 -0.25 6.21
N ALA A 37 16.64 0.04 7.51
CA ALA A 37 15.89 -0.79 8.44
C ALA A 37 14.37 -0.65 8.20
N LEU A 38 13.70 -1.79 7.99
CA LEU A 38 12.25 -1.83 7.94
C LEU A 38 11.65 -1.39 9.30
N PRO A 39 10.52 -0.67 9.31
CA PRO A 39 9.79 -0.34 10.54
C PRO A 39 9.50 -1.60 11.35
N SER A 40 9.87 -1.62 12.63
CA SER A 40 9.67 -2.80 13.50
C SER A 40 8.21 -3.00 13.85
N LYS A 41 7.47 -1.91 14.09
CA LYS A 41 6.08 -1.92 14.56
C LYS A 41 5.10 -1.75 13.39
N PRO A 42 4.42 -2.82 12.94
CA PRO A 42 3.50 -2.74 11.80
C PRO A 42 2.32 -1.79 12.07
N ASP A 43 1.83 -1.72 13.31
CA ASP A 43 0.69 -0.88 13.70
C ASP A 43 0.96 0.61 13.45
N GLN A 44 2.22 1.04 13.60
CA GLN A 44 2.62 2.42 13.32
C GLN A 44 2.57 2.74 11.82
N VAL A 45 2.87 1.74 10.99
CA VAL A 45 2.78 1.88 9.53
C VAL A 45 1.31 1.97 9.12
N VAL A 46 0.43 1.13 9.70
CA VAL A 46 -1.01 1.18 9.45
C VAL A 46 -1.59 2.54 9.84
N ALA A 47 -1.30 3.03 11.06
CA ALA A 47 -1.75 4.34 11.50
C ALA A 47 -1.22 5.48 10.61
N PHE A 48 0.04 5.39 10.17
CA PHE A 48 0.63 6.34 9.22
C PHE A 48 -0.13 6.37 7.88
N LEU A 49 -0.46 5.19 7.33
CA LEU A 49 -1.17 5.06 6.05
C LEU A 49 -2.62 5.53 6.16
N GLN A 50 -3.30 5.21 7.26
CA GLN A 50 -4.64 5.72 7.56
C GLN A 50 -4.67 7.24 7.67
N ALA A 51 -3.67 7.86 8.31
CA ALA A 51 -3.59 9.33 8.38
C ALA A 51 -3.34 10.00 7.03
N CYS A 52 -2.75 9.27 6.09
CA CYS A 52 -2.62 9.68 4.69
C CYS A 52 -3.92 9.46 3.87
N ASN A 53 -5.03 9.09 4.52
CA ASN A 53 -6.31 8.75 3.89
C ASN A 53 -6.21 7.60 2.87
N LEU A 54 -5.28 6.66 3.07
CA LEU A 54 -5.22 5.48 2.22
C LEU A 54 -6.38 4.52 2.54
N SER A 55 -6.99 3.96 1.50
CA SER A 55 -8.04 2.94 1.66
C SER A 55 -7.51 1.74 2.46
N PRO A 56 -8.34 1.09 3.32
CA PRO A 56 -7.95 -0.12 4.05
C PRO A 56 -7.37 -1.21 3.13
N MET A 57 -8.00 -1.41 1.97
CA MET A 57 -7.53 -2.36 0.97
C MET A 57 -6.11 -2.06 0.46
N HIS A 58 -5.77 -0.79 0.24
CA HIS A 58 -4.41 -0.40 -0.14
C HIS A 58 -3.43 -0.57 1.02
N THR A 59 -3.89 -0.36 2.24
CA THR A 59 -3.08 -0.57 3.44
C THR A 59 -2.65 -2.03 3.55
N ASP A 60 -3.57 -2.98 3.33
CA ASP A 60 -3.28 -4.41 3.36
C ASP A 60 -2.19 -4.79 2.34
N ILE A 61 -2.28 -4.28 1.10
CA ILE A 61 -1.26 -4.53 0.06
C ILE A 61 0.13 -4.02 0.50
N VAL A 62 0.20 -2.84 1.11
CA VAL A 62 1.47 -2.30 1.62
C VAL A 62 2.00 -3.17 2.76
N MET A 63 1.13 -3.64 3.64
CA MET A 63 1.48 -4.48 4.79
C MET A 63 1.95 -5.88 4.36
N ASP A 64 1.32 -6.47 3.35
CA ASP A 64 1.75 -7.75 2.77
C ASP A 64 3.13 -7.60 2.15
N ARG A 65 3.37 -6.54 1.39
CA ARG A 65 4.71 -6.31 0.82
C ARG A 65 5.77 -6.03 1.88
N LEU A 66 5.40 -5.32 2.95
CA LEU A 66 6.30 -5.11 4.09
C LEU A 66 6.64 -6.44 4.78
N ARG A 67 5.67 -7.37 4.86
CA ARG A 67 5.86 -8.71 5.41
C ARG A 67 6.78 -9.56 4.52
N GLU A 68 6.57 -9.54 3.21
CA GLU A 68 7.42 -10.23 2.24
C GLU A 68 8.87 -9.74 2.28
N LEU A 69 9.09 -8.43 2.45
CA LEU A 69 10.43 -7.86 2.58
C LEU A 69 11.10 -8.20 3.92
N ARG A 70 10.30 -8.47 4.97
CA ARG A 70 10.80 -8.87 6.28
C ARG A 70 11.13 -10.36 6.34
N GLN A 71 10.43 -11.18 5.55
CA GLN A 71 10.79 -12.59 5.44
C GLN A 71 12.21 -12.67 4.85
N PRO A 72 13.20 -13.23 5.58
CA PRO A 72 14.49 -13.54 4.99
C PRO A 72 14.16 -14.44 3.81
N GLN A 73 14.60 -14.05 2.61
CA GLN A 73 14.40 -14.85 1.41
C GLN A 73 14.96 -16.24 1.71
N VAL A 74 14.09 -17.19 2.06
CA VAL A 74 14.41 -18.60 2.16
C VAL A 74 14.71 -18.98 0.73
N SER A 75 15.97 -18.74 0.37
CA SER A 75 16.51 -19.03 -0.92
C SER A 75 16.39 -20.53 -1.00
N THR A 76 15.41 -20.99 -1.77
CA THR A 76 15.35 -22.35 -2.27
C THR A 76 16.52 -22.44 -3.24
N GLU A 77 17.73 -22.54 -2.68
CA GLU A 77 18.83 -23.17 -3.37
C GLU A 77 18.34 -24.60 -3.63
N PRO A 78 18.23 -25.04 -4.89
CA PRO A 78 18.03 -26.45 -5.16
C PRO A 78 19.31 -27.12 -4.67
N THR A 79 19.29 -27.60 -3.42
CA THR A 79 20.25 -28.58 -2.93
C THR A 79 20.16 -29.75 -3.88
N ALA A 80 21.05 -29.75 -4.86
CA ALA A 80 21.34 -30.92 -5.66
C ALA A 80 21.58 -32.04 -4.66
N SER A 81 20.74 -33.08 -4.75
CA SER A 81 20.97 -34.36 -4.12
C SER A 81 22.40 -34.81 -4.38
N GLY A 82 23.27 -34.59 -3.41
CA GLY A 82 24.59 -35.17 -3.29
C GLY A 82 24.60 -35.94 -2.00
N LEU A 83 24.30 -37.24 -2.11
CA LEU A 83 24.60 -38.26 -1.11
C LEU A 83 25.99 -38.02 -0.51
N THR A 84 26.06 -37.93 0.82
CA THR A 84 26.94 -38.79 1.61
C THR A 84 26.45 -38.78 3.05
N ASP A 85 26.15 -39.98 3.52
CA ASP A 85 26.16 -40.37 4.92
C ASP A 85 27.29 -39.68 5.68
N ASP A 86 26.99 -39.19 6.89
CA ASP A 86 27.71 -39.60 8.09
C ASP A 86 27.00 -39.03 9.32
N TYR A 87 26.13 -39.88 9.87
CA TYR A 87 25.48 -39.74 11.16
C TYR A 87 26.54 -39.89 12.26
N PHE A 88 26.95 -38.79 12.89
CA PHE A 88 27.66 -38.80 14.17
C PHE A 88 26.68 -38.48 15.29
N PRO A 89 26.35 -39.43 16.17
CA PRO A 89 25.59 -39.14 17.38
C PRO A 89 26.55 -38.50 18.38
N ASN A 90 26.33 -37.22 18.71
CA ASN A 90 26.98 -36.61 19.87
C ASN A 90 25.94 -36.38 20.95
N ASP A 91 25.79 -37.40 21.79
CA ASP A 91 25.22 -37.27 23.13
C ASP A 91 26.14 -36.37 23.94
N THR A 92 25.67 -35.19 24.32
CA THR A 92 26.20 -34.53 25.52
C THR A 92 25.08 -33.78 26.23
N SER A 93 24.44 -34.53 27.12
CA SER A 93 23.69 -34.06 28.26
C SER A 93 24.60 -33.31 29.23
N VAL A 94 24.46 -31.99 29.38
CA VAL A 94 24.76 -31.33 30.67
C VAL A 94 23.82 -30.14 30.90
N THR A 95 23.05 -30.27 31.99
CA THR A 95 22.39 -29.24 32.81
C THR A 95 22.66 -29.70 34.26
N PRO A 96 22.63 -28.90 35.35
CA PRO A 96 22.54 -27.44 35.55
C PRO A 96 23.69 -26.89 36.44
N GLN A 97 23.80 -25.57 36.63
CA GLN A 97 24.02 -25.04 37.98
C GLN A 97 23.69 -23.55 38.13
N ALA A 98 22.79 -23.28 39.06
CA ALA A 98 22.58 -21.99 39.67
C ALA A 98 23.73 -21.66 40.63
N SER A 99 24.11 -20.39 40.71
CA SER A 99 24.67 -19.79 41.92
C SER A 99 24.43 -18.28 41.92
N THR A 100 23.90 -17.87 43.05
CA THR A 100 23.52 -16.54 43.54
C THR A 100 24.72 -15.69 43.97
N LEU A 101 24.44 -14.38 44.09
CA LEU A 101 24.86 -13.46 45.18
C LEU A 101 26.15 -12.63 45.03
N ASP A 102 25.93 -11.31 44.92
CA ASP A 102 26.58 -10.12 45.54
C ASP A 102 28.12 -10.05 45.69
N ASP A 103 28.79 -9.06 45.09
CA ASP A 103 28.97 -7.67 45.59
C ASP A 103 30.19 -6.98 44.86
N PRO A 104 30.31 -5.63 44.87
CA PRO A 104 31.18 -4.87 43.95
C PRO A 104 32.49 -4.37 44.59
N ALA A 105 33.55 -4.27 43.77
CA ALA A 105 34.56 -3.21 43.83
C ALA A 105 35.47 -3.24 42.58
N ALA A 106 35.67 -2.07 41.98
CA ALA A 106 36.63 -1.77 40.91
C ALA A 106 38.11 -1.93 41.39
N PRO A 107 39.18 -1.66 40.59
CA PRO A 107 39.25 -1.15 39.21
C PRO A 107 40.33 -1.82 38.31
N THR A 108 40.38 -1.34 37.05
CA THR A 108 41.56 -1.28 36.15
C THR A 108 42.28 -2.57 35.75
N GLY A 109 42.08 -2.96 34.49
CA GLY A 109 42.95 -3.92 33.79
C GLY A 109 42.73 -3.81 32.29
N LEU A 110 43.52 -2.96 31.63
CA LEU A 110 43.72 -2.99 30.17
C LEU A 110 44.21 -4.40 29.80
N LYS A 111 43.38 -5.19 29.15
CA LYS A 111 43.81 -6.40 28.44
C LYS A 111 43.62 -6.16 26.96
N ASP A 112 44.75 -6.04 26.27
CA ASP A 112 44.89 -6.31 24.84
C ASP A 112 44.11 -7.59 24.51
N GLN A 113 43.02 -7.41 23.77
CA GLN A 113 42.41 -8.49 23.01
C GLN A 113 42.75 -8.24 21.56
N ASP A 114 43.66 -9.08 21.07
CA ASP A 114 43.88 -9.35 19.66
C ASP A 114 42.54 -9.76 19.03
N ILE A 115 41.85 -8.77 18.47
CA ILE A 115 40.71 -8.98 17.60
C ILE A 115 41.27 -9.53 16.30
N VAL A 116 41.25 -10.86 16.20
CA VAL A 116 41.38 -11.60 14.94
C VAL A 116 40.38 -11.02 13.95
N MET A 117 40.87 -10.19 13.02
CA MET A 117 40.11 -9.73 11.87
C MET A 117 39.84 -10.92 10.96
N SER A 118 38.79 -11.67 11.29
CA SER A 118 38.14 -12.58 10.36
C SER A 118 37.61 -11.73 9.20
N MET A 119 38.34 -11.72 8.08
CA MET A 119 37.85 -11.23 6.80
C MET A 119 36.77 -12.19 6.30
N GLY A 120 35.61 -12.13 6.96
CA GLY A 120 34.36 -12.67 6.44
C GLY A 120 34.05 -11.95 5.14
N ARG A 121 34.29 -12.66 4.03
CA ARG A 121 34.02 -12.26 2.65
C ARG A 121 32.56 -11.82 2.53
N LEU A 122 32.32 -10.51 2.64
CA LEU A 122 31.01 -9.90 2.42
C LEU A 122 30.66 -10.12 0.95
N THR A 123 29.77 -11.07 0.71
CA THR A 123 29.09 -11.20 -0.57
C THR A 123 28.37 -9.87 -0.86
N PRO A 124 28.49 -9.31 -2.08
CA PRO A 124 27.76 -8.09 -2.42
C PRO A 124 26.27 -8.40 -2.36
N MET A 125 25.62 -7.95 -1.28
CA MET A 125 24.17 -7.94 -1.12
C MET A 125 23.54 -7.40 -2.41
N ARG A 126 22.89 -8.31 -3.13
CA ARG A 126 22.18 -8.03 -4.38
C ARG A 126 21.12 -6.97 -4.09
N LYS A 127 21.39 -5.75 -4.58
CA LYS A 127 20.54 -4.57 -4.45
C LYS A 127 19.10 -4.94 -4.83
N PRO A 128 18.12 -4.87 -3.92
CA PRO A 128 16.75 -5.21 -4.24
C PRO A 128 16.28 -4.29 -5.37
N ASN A 129 15.74 -4.88 -6.43
CA ASN A 129 15.28 -4.17 -7.62
C ASN A 129 14.13 -3.21 -7.25
N ASN A 130 14.47 -1.95 -6.97
CA ASN A 130 13.54 -0.87 -6.65
C ASN A 130 12.53 -0.57 -7.78
N THR A 131 12.75 -1.10 -8.99
CA THR A 131 11.88 -0.96 -10.15
C THR A 131 10.49 -1.58 -9.95
N ALA A 132 10.40 -2.72 -9.26
CA ALA A 132 9.11 -3.35 -8.98
C ALA A 132 8.20 -2.48 -8.09
N LEU A 133 8.80 -1.78 -7.11
CA LEU A 133 8.08 -0.84 -6.25
C LEU A 133 7.64 0.43 -6.99
N VAL A 134 8.47 0.94 -7.91
CA VAL A 134 8.10 2.10 -8.73
C VAL A 134 6.93 1.77 -9.65
N HIS A 135 6.90 0.58 -10.25
CA HIS A 135 5.80 0.14 -11.11
C HIS A 135 4.50 -0.06 -10.33
N LEU A 136 4.54 -0.67 -9.14
CA LEU A 136 3.35 -0.87 -8.32
C LEU A 136 2.80 0.46 -7.79
N VAL A 137 3.66 1.38 -7.37
CA VAL A 137 3.21 2.71 -6.92
C VAL A 137 2.63 3.50 -8.10
N HIS A 138 3.22 3.41 -9.30
CA HIS A 138 2.59 3.97 -10.50
C HIS A 138 1.25 3.30 -10.81
N TYR A 139 1.11 2.00 -10.58
CA TYR A 139 -0.14 1.29 -10.82
C TYR A 139 -1.23 1.68 -9.81
N VAL A 140 -0.90 1.75 -8.52
CA VAL A 140 -1.82 2.16 -7.44
C VAL A 140 -2.20 3.63 -7.58
N LEU A 141 -1.26 4.51 -7.92
CA LEU A 141 -1.57 5.92 -8.16
C LEU A 141 -2.33 6.15 -9.46
N ALA A 142 -2.02 5.39 -10.50
CA ALA A 142 -2.79 5.45 -11.74
C ALA A 142 -4.21 4.92 -11.55
N SER A 143 -4.45 3.95 -10.66
CA SER A 143 -5.81 3.51 -10.34
C SER A 143 -6.59 4.61 -9.61
N ASP A 144 -5.94 5.33 -8.69
CA ASP A 144 -6.57 6.38 -7.88
C ASP A 144 -6.84 7.68 -8.67
N GLU A 145 -5.97 8.01 -9.63
CA GLU A 145 -6.24 9.08 -10.59
C GLU A 145 -7.34 8.71 -11.59
N ARG A 146 -7.42 7.44 -12.00
CA ARG A 146 -8.51 6.96 -12.87
C ARG A 146 -9.84 6.99 -12.13
N THR A 147 -9.91 6.57 -10.87
CA THR A 147 -11.12 6.68 -10.07
C THR A 147 -11.50 8.13 -9.81
N ARG A 148 -10.56 9.03 -9.51
CA ARG A 148 -10.86 10.48 -9.39
C ARG A 148 -11.38 11.09 -10.69
N ARG A 149 -10.78 10.76 -11.84
CA ARG A 149 -11.24 11.24 -13.15
C ARG A 149 -12.61 10.66 -13.50
N ALA A 150 -12.81 9.36 -13.28
CA ALA A 150 -14.09 8.71 -13.46
C ALA A 150 -15.17 9.33 -12.57
N ASN A 151 -14.85 9.63 -11.31
CA ASN A 151 -15.81 10.23 -10.38
C ASN A 151 -16.16 11.68 -10.77
N LYS A 152 -15.20 12.47 -11.27
CA LYS A 152 -15.49 13.80 -11.85
C LYS A 152 -16.42 13.70 -13.06
N LEU A 153 -16.19 12.74 -13.95
CA LEU A 153 -17.05 12.51 -15.11
C LEU A 153 -18.44 12.05 -14.68
N LEU A 154 -18.53 11.19 -13.68
CA LEU A 154 -19.80 10.64 -13.17
C LEU A 154 -20.65 11.72 -12.50
N ILE A 155 -20.03 12.61 -11.71
CA ILE A 155 -20.70 13.77 -11.11
C ILE A 155 -21.17 14.74 -12.21
N SER A 156 -20.31 15.07 -13.18
CA SER A 156 -20.67 15.96 -14.29
C SER A 156 -21.81 15.36 -15.12
N LEU A 157 -21.74 14.06 -15.44
CA LEU A 157 -22.76 13.35 -16.19
C LEU A 157 -24.09 13.32 -15.43
N GLY A 158 -24.05 13.03 -14.12
CA GLY A 158 -25.21 13.07 -13.24
C GLY A 158 -25.90 14.43 -13.24
N PHE A 159 -25.12 15.52 -13.17
CA PHE A 159 -25.65 16.89 -13.21
C PHE A 159 -26.31 17.22 -14.55
N THR A 160 -25.69 16.79 -15.66
CA THR A 160 -26.28 16.99 -17.00
C THR A 160 -27.58 16.22 -17.17
N LEU A 161 -27.65 14.96 -16.72
CA LEU A 161 -28.87 14.15 -16.78
C LEU A 161 -29.98 14.69 -15.88
N PHE A 162 -29.63 15.18 -14.69
CA PHE A 162 -30.60 15.79 -13.79
C PHE A 162 -31.17 17.10 -14.39
N SER A 163 -30.30 17.95 -14.95
CA SER A 163 -30.73 19.19 -15.59
C SER A 163 -31.64 18.95 -16.80
N THR A 164 -31.35 17.94 -17.62
CA THR A 164 -32.20 17.62 -18.78
C THR A 164 -33.55 17.04 -18.34
N LEU A 165 -33.58 16.19 -17.32
CA LEU A 165 -34.84 15.67 -16.76
C LEU A 165 -35.69 16.78 -16.12
N ALA A 166 -35.07 17.71 -15.39
CA ALA A 166 -35.77 18.84 -14.79
C ALA A 166 -36.38 19.77 -15.86
N ALA A 167 -35.64 20.05 -16.93
CA ALA A 167 -36.14 20.84 -18.06
C ALA A 167 -37.32 20.14 -18.76
N LEU A 168 -37.22 18.82 -19.00
CA LEU A 168 -38.31 18.02 -19.56
C LEU A 168 -39.56 18.02 -18.67
N GLY A 169 -39.38 17.88 -17.36
CA GLY A 169 -40.48 17.96 -16.39
C GLY A 169 -41.18 19.32 -16.40
N GLY A 170 -40.41 20.42 -16.46
CA GLY A 170 -40.96 21.77 -16.56
C GLY A 170 -41.76 21.99 -17.84
N VAL A 171 -41.27 21.52 -18.98
CA VAL A 171 -42.00 21.57 -20.25
C VAL A 171 -43.29 20.76 -20.16
N LEU A 172 -43.27 19.57 -19.56
CA LEU A 172 -44.45 18.73 -19.42
C LEU A 172 -45.57 19.40 -18.60
N VAL A 173 -45.21 20.18 -17.58
CA VAL A 173 -46.18 20.94 -16.77
C VAL A 173 -46.87 22.04 -17.58
N LEU A 174 -46.14 22.73 -18.47
CA LEU A 174 -46.70 23.80 -19.30
C LEU A 174 -47.50 23.29 -20.52
N VAL A 175 -47.31 22.03 -20.93
CA VAL A 175 -48.00 21.49 -22.10
C VAL A 175 -49.48 21.17 -21.75
N PRO A 176 -50.46 21.70 -22.51
CA PRO A 176 -51.87 21.37 -22.35
C PRO A 176 -52.12 19.86 -22.50
N ASP A 177 -53.09 19.30 -21.78
CA ASP A 177 -53.34 17.85 -21.74
C ASP A 177 -53.58 17.22 -23.13
N ALA A 178 -54.11 18.00 -24.09
CA ALA A 178 -54.30 17.57 -25.48
C ALA A 178 -53.00 17.20 -26.22
N ILE A 179 -51.86 17.77 -25.81
CA ILE A 179 -50.55 17.59 -26.48
C ILE A 179 -49.63 16.65 -25.68
N ARG A 180 -49.92 16.40 -24.39
CA ARG A 180 -49.10 15.54 -23.52
C ARG A 180 -48.94 14.12 -24.05
N ALA A 181 -49.98 13.53 -24.65
CA ALA A 181 -49.92 12.17 -25.21
C ALA A 181 -48.91 12.06 -26.38
N TRP A 182 -48.84 13.09 -27.23
CA TRP A 182 -47.91 13.14 -28.36
C TRP A 182 -46.47 13.39 -27.91
N VAL A 183 -46.26 14.24 -26.92
CA VAL A 183 -44.93 14.55 -26.37
C VAL A 183 -44.35 13.37 -25.61
N VAL A 184 -45.15 12.66 -24.80
CA VAL A 184 -44.69 11.46 -24.07
C VAL A 184 -44.33 10.33 -25.04
N GLY A 185 -45.08 10.15 -26.13
CA GLY A 185 -44.75 9.16 -27.17
C GLY A 185 -43.49 9.51 -27.97
N GLY A 186 -43.34 10.78 -28.38
CA GLY A 186 -42.21 11.22 -29.21
C GLY A 186 -40.89 11.33 -28.44
N VAL A 187 -40.91 11.93 -27.25
CA VAL A 187 -39.70 12.14 -26.45
C VAL A 187 -39.22 10.83 -25.82
N GLY A 188 -40.14 9.98 -25.37
CA GLY A 188 -39.80 8.65 -24.85
C GLY A 188 -39.06 7.79 -25.88
N GLY A 189 -39.49 7.83 -27.14
CA GLY A 189 -38.82 7.12 -28.24
C GLY A 189 -37.41 7.63 -28.53
N SER A 190 -37.20 8.95 -28.52
CA SER A 190 -35.88 9.55 -28.80
C SER A 190 -34.86 9.28 -27.70
N ILE A 191 -35.29 9.27 -26.43
CA ILE A 191 -34.41 8.96 -25.29
C ILE A 191 -34.04 7.47 -25.31
N ALA A 192 -35.02 6.58 -25.54
CA ALA A 192 -34.77 5.15 -25.65
C ALA A 192 -33.77 4.83 -26.79
N LEU A 193 -33.91 5.50 -27.93
CA LEU A 193 -32.98 5.34 -29.06
C LEU A 193 -31.56 5.82 -28.73
N SER A 194 -31.41 6.97 -28.06
CA SER A 194 -30.09 7.47 -27.63
C SER A 194 -29.41 6.53 -26.63
N VAL A 195 -30.16 6.02 -25.65
CA VAL A 195 -29.63 5.05 -24.66
C VAL A 195 -29.21 3.76 -25.36
N LEU A 196 -30.00 3.26 -26.31
CA LEU A 196 -29.69 2.06 -27.07
C LEU A 196 -28.41 2.21 -27.92
N ILE A 197 -28.22 3.38 -28.56
CA ILE A 197 -27.00 3.69 -29.33
C ILE A 197 -25.78 3.76 -28.40
N MET A 198 -25.92 4.36 -27.22
CA MET A 198 -24.83 4.45 -26.25
C MET A 198 -24.43 3.05 -25.73
N ILE A 199 -25.40 2.20 -25.35
CA ILE A 199 -25.14 0.82 -24.92
C ILE A 199 -24.45 0.02 -26.03
N ARG A 200 -24.93 0.15 -27.27
CA ARG A 200 -24.33 -0.55 -28.42
C ARG A 200 -22.88 -0.11 -28.67
N THR A 201 -22.59 1.18 -28.50
CA THR A 201 -21.23 1.72 -28.65
C THR A 201 -20.29 1.18 -27.56
N ILE A 202 -20.76 1.10 -26.31
CA ILE A 202 -19.99 0.54 -25.18
C ILE A 202 -19.72 -0.95 -25.40
N LEU A 203 -20.72 -1.74 -25.83
CA LEU A 203 -20.55 -3.17 -26.10
C LEU A 203 -19.59 -3.43 -27.27
N ARG A 204 -19.55 -2.54 -28.27
CA ARG A 204 -18.64 -2.65 -29.42
C ARG A 204 -17.20 -2.28 -29.08
N SER A 205 -17.00 -1.39 -28.12
CA SER A 205 -15.66 -0.99 -27.66
C SER A 205 -14.98 -2.04 -26.77
N ASN A 206 -15.72 -3.03 -26.28
CA ASN A 206 -15.24 -4.05 -25.33
C ASN A 206 -15.01 -5.42 -25.99
N ARG A 207 -15.10 -5.51 -27.32
CA ARG A 207 -14.67 -6.64 -28.15
C ARG A 207 -13.45 -6.23 -28.96
#